data_AF-A0A644YM70-F1
#
_entry.id   AF-A0A644YM70-F1
#
_cell.length_a   1.000
_cell.length_b   1.000
_cell.length_c   1.000
_cell.angle_alpha   90.00
_cell.angle_beta   90.00
_cell.angle_gamma   90.00
#
_symmetry.space_group_name_H-M   'P 1'
#
loop_
_entity.id
_entity.type
_entity.pdbx_description
1 polymer ?
#
loop_
_entity_poly.entity_id
_entity_poly.type
_entity_poly.pdbx_seq_one_letter_code
_entity_poly.pdbx_strand_id
1 'polypeptide(L)'
;MAISDQIINGDLLRFYTPDGFVPVDKSLHSYVDSPAELEEDIAELGDLNTSLYYTNNGVSSVPLYQTDAPEFPANQAAAPEATVTEEQPVAEEAPAEGQTEPVE
;
A
#
# COMPACT_ATOMS: atom_id res chain seq x y z
N MET A 1 -31.90 -12.81 -12.47
CA MET A 1 -31.32 -13.08 -11.13
C MET A 1 -31.20 -14.58 -10.86
N ALA A 2 -32.26 -15.38 -10.99
CA ALA A 2 -32.25 -16.82 -10.64
C ALA A 2 -31.07 -17.68 -11.19
N ILE A 3 -30.64 -17.49 -12.44
CA ILE A 3 -29.53 -18.28 -13.02
C ILE A 3 -28.19 -17.96 -12.35
N SER A 4 -27.92 -16.68 -12.06
CA SER A 4 -26.69 -16.26 -11.39
C SER A 4 -26.58 -16.87 -10.00
N ASP A 5 -27.68 -16.86 -9.25
CA ASP A 5 -27.73 -17.40 -7.90
C ASP A 5 -27.49 -18.91 -7.90
N GLN A 6 -28.02 -19.63 -8.90
CA GLN A 6 -27.79 -21.06 -9.06
C GLN A 6 -26.32 -21.38 -9.37
N ILE A 7 -25.69 -20.60 -10.25
CA ILE A 7 -24.28 -20.79 -10.62
C ILE A 7 -23.38 -20.62 -9.38
N ILE A 8 -23.62 -19.57 -8.59
CA ILE A 8 -22.80 -19.25 -7.41
C ILE A 8 -23.05 -20.26 -6.29
N ASN A 9 -24.31 -20.49 -5.91
CA ASN A 9 -24.65 -21.36 -4.77
C ASN A 9 -24.36 -22.84 -5.03
N GLY A 10 -24.42 -23.26 -6.29
CA GLY A 10 -24.05 -24.62 -6.71
C GLY A 10 -22.57 -24.79 -7.05
N ASP A 11 -21.79 -23.70 -7.04
CA ASP A 11 -20.42 -23.62 -7.56
C ASP A 11 -20.27 -24.33 -8.91
N LEU A 12 -21.19 -24.03 -9.85
CA LEU A 12 -21.32 -24.79 -11.09
C LEU A 12 -20.15 -24.57 -12.06
N LEU A 13 -19.37 -23.50 -11.88
CA LEU A 13 -18.20 -23.20 -12.70
C LEU A 13 -17.08 -24.25 -12.56
N ARG A 14 -17.07 -25.05 -11.49
CA ARG A 14 -16.12 -26.17 -11.37
C ARG A 14 -16.34 -27.29 -12.40
N PHE A 15 -17.52 -27.34 -13.04
CA PHE A 15 -17.90 -28.37 -13.99
C PHE A 15 -17.94 -27.89 -15.45
N TYR A 16 -17.68 -26.60 -15.68
CA TYR A 16 -17.75 -25.99 -16.99
C TYR A 16 -16.56 -25.08 -17.23
N THR A 17 -15.73 -25.45 -18.20
CA THR A 17 -14.59 -24.67 -18.68
C THR A 17 -14.87 -24.29 -20.13
N PRO A 18 -15.10 -23.01 -20.44
CA PRO A 18 -15.28 -22.55 -21.81
C PRO A 18 -14.07 -22.91 -22.68
N ASP A 19 -14.30 -23.12 -23.97
CA ASP A 19 -13.21 -23.34 -24.92
C ASP A 19 -12.22 -22.16 -24.91
N GLY A 20 -10.94 -22.46 -24.72
CA GLY A 20 -9.86 -21.47 -24.62
C GLY A 20 -9.66 -20.84 -23.24
N PHE A 21 -10.44 -21.22 -22.22
CA PHE A 21 -10.22 -20.77 -20.84
C PHE A 21 -9.25 -21.70 -20.10
N VAL A 22 -8.20 -21.13 -19.52
CA VAL A 22 -7.28 -21.86 -18.63
C VAL A 22 -7.69 -21.57 -17.18
N PRO A 23 -8.08 -22.58 -16.38
CA PRO A 23 -8.47 -22.37 -15.00
C PRO A 23 -7.29 -21.87 -14.15
N VAL A 24 -7.57 -20.89 -13.28
CA VAL A 24 -6.56 -20.28 -12.40
C VAL A 24 -6.28 -21.19 -11.21
N ASP A 25 -5.00 -21.45 -10.94
CA ASP A 25 -4.56 -22.09 -9.70
C ASP A 25 -4.37 -21.01 -8.62
N LYS A 26 -5.25 -21.02 -7.62
CA LYS A 26 -5.20 -20.06 -6.51
C LYS A 26 -3.95 -20.20 -5.66
N SER A 27 -3.32 -21.38 -5.63
CA SER A 27 -2.13 -21.63 -4.80
C SER A 27 -0.87 -20.95 -5.32
N LEU A 28 -0.87 -20.54 -6.59
CA LEU A 28 0.23 -19.81 -7.22
C LEU A 28 0.18 -18.30 -6.97
N HIS A 29 -0.85 -17.80 -6.27
CA HIS A 29 -1.03 -16.37 -6.01
C HIS A 29 -0.93 -16.12 -4.49
N SER A 30 0.13 -15.43 -4.08
CA SER A 30 0.33 -14.95 -2.72
C SER A 30 0.23 -13.43 -2.68
N TYR A 31 -0.30 -12.89 -1.57
CA TYR A 31 -0.30 -11.45 -1.32
C TYR A 31 0.56 -11.04 -0.12
N VAL A 32 1.33 -11.98 0.45
CA VAL A 32 2.12 -11.76 1.67
C VAL A 32 3.32 -10.85 1.39
N ASP A 33 3.96 -11.02 0.24
CA ASP A 33 5.17 -10.27 -0.15
C ASP A 33 5.02 -9.63 -1.54
N SER A 34 3.79 -9.24 -1.88
CA SER A 34 3.49 -8.63 -3.18
C SER A 34 4.37 -7.44 -3.57
N PRO A 35 4.85 -6.58 -2.65
CA PRO A 35 5.74 -5.49 -3.05
C PRO A 35 7.04 -6.01 -3.67
N ALA A 36 7.67 -7.02 -3.07
CA ALA A 36 8.92 -7.59 -3.58
C ALA A 36 8.69 -8.35 -4.89
N GLU A 37 7.65 -9.19 -4.96
CA GLU A 37 7.28 -9.91 -6.19
C GLU A 37 6.99 -8.93 -7.34
N LEU A 38 6.30 -7.82 -7.05
CA LEU A 38 6.02 -6.80 -8.05
C LEU A 38 7.30 -6.13 -8.58
N GLU A 39 8.29 -5.88 -7.72
CA GLU A 39 9.58 -5.34 -8.15
C GLU A 39 10.33 -6.30 -9.07
N GLU A 40 10.30 -7.60 -8.77
CA GLU A 40 10.87 -8.66 -9.61
C GLU A 40 10.16 -8.75 -10.97
N ASP A 41 8.83 -8.78 -10.99
CA ASP A 41 8.03 -8.81 -12.22
C ASP A 41 8.33 -7.58 -13.10
N ILE A 42 8.39 -6.38 -12.49
CA ILE A 42 8.71 -5.14 -13.20
C ILE A 42 10.09 -5.23 -13.85
N ALA A 43 11.07 -5.81 -13.16
CA ALA A 43 12.42 -5.98 -13.67
C ALA A 43 12.48 -7.02 -14.81
N GLU A 44 11.73 -8.12 -14.71
CA GLU A 44 11.64 -9.14 -15.76
C GLU A 44 10.98 -8.60 -17.03
N LEU A 45 9.88 -7.85 -16.89
CA LEU A 45 9.14 -7.31 -18.04
C LEU A 45 9.93 -6.21 -18.77
N GLY A 46 10.70 -5.39 -18.06
CA GLY A 46 11.47 -4.29 -18.64
C GLY A 46 10.61 -3.40 -19.55
N ASP A 47 10.97 -3.33 -20.84
CA ASP A 47 10.26 -2.53 -21.85
C ASP A 47 8.82 -3.00 -22.14
N LEU A 48 8.46 -4.22 -21.77
CA LEU A 48 7.09 -4.74 -21.89
C LEU A 48 6.17 -4.27 -20.75
N ASN A 49 6.70 -3.56 -19.76
CA ASN A 49 5.92 -3.07 -18.65
C ASN A 49 4.87 -2.05 -19.13
N THR A 50 3.59 -2.38 -18.95
CA THR A 50 2.46 -1.53 -19.34
C THR A 50 1.84 -0.76 -18.17
N SER A 51 2.49 -0.75 -17.01
CA SER A 51 1.98 -0.01 -15.85
C SER A 51 1.92 1.49 -16.13
N LEU A 52 0.93 2.16 -15.54
CA LEU A 52 0.80 3.61 -15.68
C LEU A 52 2.02 4.34 -15.10
N TYR A 53 2.58 3.80 -14.02
CA TYR A 53 3.79 4.35 -13.39
C TYR A 53 5.00 4.30 -14.34
N TYR A 54 5.22 3.16 -15.00
CA TYR A 54 6.30 2.98 -15.97
C TYR A 54 6.12 3.89 -17.19
N THR A 55 4.93 3.87 -17.80
CA THR A 55 4.61 4.68 -18.99
C THR A 55 4.63 6.19 -18.70
N ASN A 56 4.46 6.59 -17.43
CA ASN A 56 4.59 7.97 -16.98
C ASN A 56 5.99 8.31 -16.42
N ASN A 57 7.05 7.63 -16.90
CA ASN A 57 8.45 7.93 -16.57
C ASN A 57 8.75 7.88 -15.06
N GLY A 58 8.13 6.95 -14.33
CA GLY A 58 8.30 6.82 -12.89
C GLY A 58 7.63 7.93 -12.07
N VAL A 59 6.73 8.71 -12.68
CA VAL A 59 5.95 9.74 -11.99
C VAL A 59 4.60 9.15 -11.58
N SER A 60 4.30 9.19 -10.28
CA SER A 60 3.01 8.73 -9.76
C SER A 60 1.87 9.65 -10.20
N SER A 61 0.73 9.06 -10.57
CA SER A 61 -0.52 9.78 -10.83
C SER A 61 -1.33 10.05 -9.56
N VAL A 62 -0.89 9.58 -8.38
CA VAL A 62 -1.57 9.80 -7.09
C VAL A 62 -1.87 11.29 -6.83
N PRO A 63 -0.97 12.25 -7.11
CA PRO A 63 -1.27 13.67 -6.90
C PRO A 63 -2.41 14.23 -7.76
N LEU A 64 -2.79 13.53 -8.84
CA LEU A 64 -3.90 13.93 -9.72
C LEU A 64 -5.27 13.47 -9.19
N TYR A 65 -5.28 12.58 -8.20
CA TYR A 65 -6.52 12.07 -7.63
C TYR A 65 -7.24 13.16 -6.84
N GLN A 66 -8.47 13.47 -7.26
CA GLN A 66 -9.37 14.41 -6.61
C GLN A 66 -10.68 13.67 -6.30
N THR A 67 -11.19 13.84 -5.08
CA THR A 67 -12.44 13.21 -4.65
C THR A 67 -13.21 14.19 -3.78
N ASP A 68 -14.53 14.12 -3.82
CA ASP A 68 -15.45 14.80 -2.90
C ASP A 68 -15.92 13.87 -1.77
N ALA A 69 -15.36 12.65 -1.70
CA ALA A 69 -15.70 11.66 -0.69
C ALA A 69 -15.52 12.25 0.73
N PRO A 70 -16.54 12.17 1.59
CA PRO A 70 -16.50 12.78 2.92
C PRO A 70 -15.46 12.14 3.85
N GLU A 71 -15.09 10.88 3.62
CA GLU A 71 -14.03 10.18 4.34
C GLU A 71 -12.62 10.68 3.99
N PHE A 72 -12.45 11.41 2.89
CA PHE A 72 -11.14 11.89 2.47
C PHE A 72 -10.66 13.00 3.42
N PRO A 73 -9.45 12.89 4.02
CA PRO A 73 -8.97 13.83 5.03
C PRO A 73 -9.03 15.31 4.62
N ALA A 74 -8.75 15.63 3.34
CA ALA A 74 -8.79 17.01 2.86
C ALA A 74 -10.22 17.60 2.79
N ASN A 75 -11.25 16.76 2.79
CA ASN A 75 -12.66 17.14 2.72
C ASN A 75 -13.33 17.15 4.10
N GLN A 76 -12.64 16.66 5.13
CA GLN A 76 -13.15 16.71 6.49
C GLN A 76 -13.02 18.14 7.00
N ALA A 77 -14.16 18.76 7.33
CA ALA A 77 -14.16 20.05 7.99
C ALA A 77 -13.33 19.94 9.28
N ALA A 78 -12.32 20.80 9.43
CA ALA A 78 -11.53 20.87 10.66
C ALA A 78 -12.50 21.00 11.83
N ALA A 79 -12.58 19.94 12.65
CA ALA A 79 -13.21 20.05 13.95
C ALA A 79 -12.50 21.18 14.70
N PRO A 80 -13.20 22.06 15.44
CA PRO A 80 -12.53 23.14 16.17
C PRO A 80 -11.48 22.54 17.09
N GLU A 81 -10.22 22.83 16.81
CA GLU A 81 -9.08 22.36 17.60
C GLU A 81 -9.26 22.87 19.03
N ALA A 82 -9.44 21.93 19.97
CA ALA A 82 -9.23 22.24 21.37
C ALA A 82 -7.73 22.47 21.56
N THR A 83 -7.34 23.74 21.61
CA THR A 83 -5.97 24.18 21.92
C THR A 83 -5.53 23.60 23.26
N VAL A 84 -4.66 22.59 23.23
CA VAL A 84 -3.85 22.22 24.40
C VAL A 84 -2.53 22.97 24.25
N THR A 85 -2.42 24.07 25.01
CA THR A 85 -1.15 24.77 25.22
C THR A 85 -0.21 23.83 25.98
N GLU A 86 0.81 23.30 25.30
CA GLU A 86 1.97 22.70 25.97
C GLU A 86 3.03 23.79 26.19
N GLU A 87 3.19 24.21 27.44
CA GLU A 87 4.30 25.04 27.88
C GLU A 87 5.62 24.26 27.80
N GLN A 88 6.60 24.82 27.08
CA GLN A 88 7.98 24.33 27.07
C GLN A 88 8.69 24.63 28.41
N PRO A 89 9.60 23.77 28.88
CA PRO A 89 10.75 24.22 29.65
C PRO A 89 12.02 24.29 28.79
N VAL A 90 12.69 25.42 28.97
CA VAL A 90 13.94 25.92 28.38
C VAL A 90 15.17 25.04 28.66
N ALA A 91 15.93 24.80 27.59
CA ALA A 91 17.40 24.72 27.38
C ALA A 91 18.38 24.20 28.47
N GLU A 92 19.17 23.20 28.04
CA GLU A 92 20.66 23.18 27.91
C GLU A 92 21.56 23.52 29.12
N GLU A 93 22.34 22.55 29.61
CA GLU A 93 23.83 22.49 29.55
C GLU A 93 24.37 21.19 30.19
N ALA A 94 25.25 20.50 29.46
CA ALA A 94 26.08 19.37 29.93
C ALA A 94 27.36 19.89 30.65
N PRO A 95 28.43 19.13 30.95
CA PRO A 95 28.67 17.67 30.93
C PRO A 95 29.41 17.15 32.19
N ALA A 96 29.63 15.83 32.31
CA ALA A 96 30.91 15.27 32.79
C ALA A 96 30.90 13.73 32.69
N GLU A 97 31.63 13.21 31.71
CA GLU A 97 32.02 11.81 31.60
C GLU A 97 33.02 11.45 32.70
N GLY A 98 32.82 10.28 33.33
CA GLY A 98 33.70 9.76 34.36
C GLY A 98 34.09 8.31 34.09
N GLN A 99 35.35 8.11 33.69
CA GLN A 99 36.33 7.13 34.19
C GLN A 99 37.21 6.57 33.05
N THR A 100 38.53 6.79 33.15
CA THR A 100 39.54 5.73 33.34
C THR A 100 40.93 6.36 33.58
N GLU A 101 41.57 6.00 34.71
CA GLU A 101 43.01 6.13 35.00
C GLU A 101 43.83 5.17 34.10
N PRO A 102 45.14 5.44 33.83
CA PRO A 102 46.20 4.87 34.69
C PRO A 102 47.53 5.68 34.82
N VAL A 103 48.16 5.52 36.00
CA VAL A 103 49.59 5.23 36.31
C VAL A 103 50.68 6.11 35.66
N GLU A 104 51.40 6.92 36.47
CA GLU A 104 52.70 6.59 37.13
C GLU A 104 53.08 7.68 38.16
#